data_AF-A0A6I6JEP0-F1
#
_entry.id   AF-A0A6I6JEP0-F1
#
_cell.length_a   1.000
_cell.length_b   1.000
_cell.length_c   1.000
_cell.angle_alpha   90.00
_cell.angle_beta   90.00
_cell.angle_gamma   90.00
#
_symmetry.space_group_name_H-M   'P 1'
#
loop_
_entity.id
_entity.type
_entity.pdbx_description
1 polymer ?
#
loop_
_entity_poly.entity_id
_entity_poly.type
_entity_poly.pdbx_seq_one_letter_code
_entity_poly.pdbx_strand_id
1 'polypeptide(L)'
;MTVSKIDLLNKQFSRSMLGYSRVEVDQFMLELADVLGNAADSQKAMRRKIKALEKTVVEYRQRDETLRDTLVSTQKMVDDLKVTANREAQLILDEARAKADAAVQKGHNRLAQVHEEIESLKRQRTQFEVQLKGLLQSHLEMIEMSNPEREQVEELESKLKYLKKVD
;
A
#
# COMPACT_ATOMS: atom_id res chain seq x y z
N MET A 1 -2.76 76.55 8.75
CA MET A 1 -3.23 76.98 7.42
C MET A 1 -2.16 76.60 6.42
N THR A 2 -2.51 76.01 5.27
CA THR A 2 -1.53 75.58 4.27
C THR A 2 -1.22 76.76 3.35
N VAL A 3 -0.09 77.43 3.57
CA VAL A 3 0.44 78.38 2.60
C VAL A 3 0.84 77.60 1.36
N SER A 4 0.12 77.78 0.25
CA SER A 4 0.46 77.14 -1.02
C SER A 4 1.57 77.90 -1.72
N LYS A 5 2.22 77.26 -2.71
CA LYS A 5 3.19 77.93 -3.59
C LYS A 5 2.61 79.21 -4.22
N ILE A 6 1.32 79.20 -4.55
CA ILE A 6 0.63 80.34 -5.17
C ILE A 6 0.48 81.48 -4.15
N ASP A 7 0.11 81.16 -2.91
CA ASP A 7 -0.03 82.15 -1.83
C ASP A 7 1.31 82.80 -1.48
N LEU A 8 2.39 82.00 -1.50
CA LEU A 8 3.77 82.45 -1.31
C LEU A 8 4.20 83.47 -2.37
N LEU A 9 3.91 83.19 -3.64
CA LEU A 9 4.27 84.06 -4.77
C LEU A 9 3.43 85.34 -4.82
N ASN A 10 2.21 85.31 -4.29
CA ASN A 10 1.28 86.44 -4.30
C ASN A 10 1.30 87.26 -2.99
N LYS A 11 2.06 86.86 -1.97
CA LYS A 11 2.14 87.57 -0.69
C LYS A 11 2.77 88.94 -0.88
N GLN A 12 1.99 89.99 -0.61
CA GLN A 12 2.47 91.37 -0.55
C GLN A 12 2.55 91.81 0.91
N PHE A 13 3.67 92.44 1.29
CA PHE A 13 3.87 92.99 2.63
C PHE A 13 3.58 94.49 2.65
N SER A 14 2.93 94.94 3.72
CA SER A 14 2.75 96.36 4.00
C SER A 14 4.11 97.07 4.18
N ARG A 15 4.17 98.37 3.84
CA ARG A 15 5.39 99.19 3.98
C ARG A 15 5.39 100.00 5.28
N SER A 16 6.54 100.07 5.94
CA SER A 16 6.89 100.98 7.04
C SER A 16 7.79 102.11 6.53
N MET A 17 8.09 103.11 7.37
CA MET A 17 8.91 104.28 6.99
C MET A 17 10.28 103.94 6.35
N LEU A 18 10.80 102.73 6.58
CA LEU A 18 12.07 102.23 6.03
C LEU A 18 11.95 100.77 5.50
N GLY A 19 10.98 100.46 4.63
CA GLY A 19 10.90 99.16 3.93
C GLY A 19 9.63 98.36 4.24
N TYR A 20 9.68 97.02 4.22
CA TYR A 20 8.54 96.17 4.58
C TYR A 20 8.30 96.12 6.09
N SER A 21 7.06 95.83 6.49
CA SER A 21 6.67 95.61 7.88
C SER A 21 7.36 94.37 8.43
N ARG A 22 8.30 94.59 9.37
CA ARG A 22 9.05 93.52 10.01
C ARG A 22 8.13 92.51 10.70
N VAL A 23 7.11 93.01 11.41
CA VAL A 23 6.13 92.17 12.12
C VAL A 23 5.38 91.24 11.17
N GLU A 24 4.98 91.74 10.00
CA GLU A 24 4.24 90.93 9.01
C GLU A 24 5.14 89.88 8.34
N VAL A 25 6.40 90.23 8.08
CA VAL A 25 7.40 89.30 7.54
C VAL A 25 7.73 88.22 8.56
N ASP A 26 7.96 88.57 9.83
CA ASP A 26 8.29 87.61 10.88
C ASP A 26 7.13 86.63 11.11
N GLN A 27 5.89 87.11 11.14
CA GLN A 27 4.72 86.25 11.27
C GLN A 27 4.57 85.30 10.08
N PHE A 28 4.76 85.79 8.85
CA PHE A 28 4.74 84.95 7.66
C PHE A 28 5.87 83.91 7.65
N MET A 29 7.06 84.27 8.12
CA MET A 29 8.20 83.34 8.25
C MET A 29 7.92 82.23 9.27
N LEU A 30 7.24 82.55 10.37
CA LEU A 30 6.79 81.54 11.35
C LEU A 30 5.75 80.59 10.74
N GLU A 31 4.76 81.11 10.01
CA GLU A 31 3.76 80.30 9.31
C GLU A 31 4.40 79.40 8.24
N LEU A 32 5.36 79.93 7.49
CA LEU A 32 6.09 79.16 6.48
C LEU A 32 6.96 78.07 7.12
N ALA A 33 7.63 78.37 8.24
CA ALA A 33 8.42 77.41 8.99
C ALA A 33 7.55 76.25 9.50
N ASP A 34 6.35 76.53 9.99
CA ASP A 34 5.40 75.49 10.44
C ASP A 34 4.93 74.61 9.26
N VAL A 35 4.58 75.20 8.11
CA VAL A 35 4.19 74.43 6.90
C VAL A 35 5.33 73.53 6.42
N LEU A 36 6.55 74.05 6.36
CA LEU A 36 7.74 73.28 5.96
C LEU A 36 8.06 72.17 6.97
N GLY A 37 7.94 72.45 8.27
CA GLY A 37 8.11 71.46 9.34
C GLY A 37 7.12 70.31 9.20
N ASN A 38 5.82 70.64 9.09
CA ASN A 38 4.75 69.66 8.90
C ASN A 38 4.93 68.83 7.62
N ALA A 39 5.36 69.46 6.51
CA ALA A 39 5.65 68.75 5.26
C ALA A 39 6.84 67.79 5.40
N ALA A 40 7.92 68.22 6.07
CA ALA A 40 9.09 67.39 6.32
C ALA A 40 8.77 66.19 7.23
N ASP A 41 7.97 66.40 8.27
CA ASP A 41 7.53 65.34 9.18
C ASP A 41 6.61 64.34 8.48
N SER A 42 5.66 64.82 7.66
CA SER A 42 4.81 63.97 6.82
C SER A 42 5.64 63.16 5.82
N GLN A 43 6.62 63.78 5.16
CA GLN A 43 7.53 63.07 4.25
C GLN A 43 8.32 61.99 4.98
N LYS A 44 8.82 62.28 6.19
CA LYS A 44 9.55 61.32 7.03
C LYS A 44 8.65 60.16 7.48
N ALA A 45 7.42 60.44 7.89
CA ALA A 45 6.43 59.43 8.25
C ALA A 45 6.09 58.52 7.06
N MET A 46 5.87 59.11 5.87
CA MET A 46 5.56 58.35 4.66
C MET A 46 6.75 57.47 4.22
N ARG A 47 7.98 57.99 4.27
CA ARG A 47 9.19 57.19 4.00
C ARG A 47 9.35 56.02 4.98
N ARG A 48 9.06 56.21 6.27
CA ARG A 48 9.05 55.13 7.26
C ARG A 48 7.99 54.08 6.93
N LYS A 49 6.79 54.50 6.54
CA LYS A 49 5.70 53.59 6.14
C LYS A 49 6.06 52.78 4.89
N ILE A 50 6.63 53.42 3.88
CA ILE A 50 7.11 52.76 2.66
C ILE A 50 8.14 51.68 3.01
N LYS A 51 9.16 52.03 3.80
CA LYS A 51 10.19 51.06 4.21
C LYS A 51 9.62 49.86 4.99
N ALA A 52 8.63 50.11 5.85
CA ALA A 52 7.94 49.03 6.56
C ALA A 52 7.16 48.12 5.62
N LEU A 53 6.40 48.70 4.68
CA LEU A 53 5.64 47.95 3.68
C LEU A 53 6.56 47.15 2.73
N GLU A 54 7.66 47.74 2.28
CA GLU A 54 8.68 47.06 1.47
C GLU A 54 9.23 45.83 2.19
N LYS A 55 9.55 45.95 3.49
CA LYS A 55 9.99 44.83 4.31
C LYS A 55 8.91 43.73 4.37
N THR A 56 7.66 44.10 4.62
CA THR A 56 6.54 43.15 4.67
C THR A 56 6.32 42.45 3.32
N VAL A 57 6.47 43.16 2.20
CA VAL A 57 6.37 42.56 0.86
C VAL A 57 7.47 41.53 0.63
N VAL A 58 8.71 41.82 1.06
CA VAL A 58 9.81 40.86 0.95
C VAL A 58 9.54 39.61 1.80
N GLU A 59 9.06 39.79 3.04
CA GLU A 59 8.70 38.66 3.91
C GLU A 59 7.58 37.80 3.30
N TYR A 60 6.56 38.41 2.69
CA TYR A 60 5.50 37.66 2.01
C TYR A 60 6.02 36.91 0.78
N ARG A 61 6.90 37.51 -0.02
CA ARG A 61 7.51 36.83 -1.18
C ARG A 61 8.32 35.61 -0.76
N GLN A 62 9.11 35.72 0.31
CA GLN A 62 9.88 34.58 0.85
C GLN A 62 8.97 33.46 1.37
N ARG A 63 7.85 33.80 2.00
CA ARG A 63 6.85 32.82 2.43
C ARG A 63 6.18 32.13 1.25
N ASP A 64 5.82 32.89 0.21
CA ASP A 64 5.21 32.35 -1.01
C ASP A 64 6.14 31.39 -1.74
N GLU A 65 7.43 31.74 -1.84
CA GLU A 65 8.46 30.87 -2.41
C GLU A 65 8.60 29.56 -1.62
N THR A 66 8.72 29.65 -0.28
CA THR A 66 8.77 28.47 0.59
C THR A 66 7.52 27.58 0.44
N LEU A 67 6.33 28.19 0.37
CA LEU A 67 5.08 27.45 0.19
C LEU A 67 5.04 26.75 -1.17
N ARG A 68 5.45 27.43 -2.24
CA ARG A 68 5.51 26.86 -3.59
C ARG A 68 6.48 25.69 -3.65
N ASP A 69 7.67 25.82 -3.08
CA ASP A 69 8.67 24.74 -3.02
C ASP A 69 8.15 23.55 -2.22
N THR A 70 7.48 23.82 -1.10
CA THR A 70 6.85 22.79 -0.27
C THR A 70 5.77 22.04 -1.05
N LEU A 71 4.90 22.74 -1.79
CA LEU A 71 3.87 22.13 -2.62
C LEU A 71 4.46 21.24 -3.72
N VAL A 72 5.49 21.72 -4.42
CA VAL A 72 6.18 20.95 -5.47
C VAL A 72 6.84 19.70 -4.89
N SER A 73 7.52 19.83 -3.74
CA SER A 73 8.14 18.71 -3.04
C SER A 73 7.09 17.68 -2.59
N THR A 74 5.98 18.15 -2.03
CA THR A 74 4.86 17.30 -1.58
C THR A 74 4.24 16.56 -2.75
N GLN A 75 4.03 17.23 -3.90
CA GLN A 75 3.50 16.59 -5.10
C GLN A 75 4.42 15.46 -5.60
N LYS A 76 5.73 15.72 -5.66
CA LYS A 76 6.73 14.68 -6.03
C LYS A 76 6.68 13.50 -5.07
N MET A 77 6.64 13.76 -3.76
CA MET A 77 6.55 12.70 -2.74
C MET A 77 5.28 11.86 -2.91
N VAL A 78 4.14 12.49 -3.18
CA VAL A 78 2.87 11.79 -3.42
C VAL A 78 2.95 10.90 -4.66
N ASP A 79 3.56 11.40 -5.74
CA ASP A 79 3.71 10.63 -6.97
C ASP A 79 4.66 9.44 -6.79
N ASP A 80 5.79 9.64 -6.09
CA ASP A 80 6.73 8.57 -5.74
C ASP A 80 6.07 7.51 -4.84
N LEU A 81 5.24 7.94 -3.89
CA LEU A 81 4.49 7.04 -3.01
C LEU A 81 3.46 6.22 -3.79
N LYS A 82 2.75 6.82 -4.76
CA LYS A 82 1.83 6.10 -5.65
C LYS A 82 2.58 5.06 -6.49
N VAL A 83 3.72 5.42 -7.08
CA VAL A 83 4.54 4.48 -7.88
C VAL A 83 5.00 3.31 -7.01
N THR A 84 5.48 3.59 -5.80
CA THR A 84 5.94 2.56 -4.86
C THR A 84 4.80 1.65 -4.43
N ALA A 85 3.65 2.21 -4.03
CA ALA A 85 2.48 1.44 -3.63
C ALA A 85 1.95 0.55 -4.76
N ASN A 86 1.93 1.04 -6.00
CA ASN A 86 1.54 0.23 -7.17
C ASN A 86 2.51 -0.93 -7.41
N ARG A 87 3.82 -0.68 -7.27
CA ARG A 87 4.83 -1.73 -7.42
C ARG A 87 4.72 -2.78 -6.34
N GLU A 88 4.52 -2.36 -5.09
CA GLU A 88 4.34 -3.27 -3.96
C GLU A 88 3.05 -4.09 -4.09
N ALA A 89 1.95 -3.46 -4.49
CA ALA A 89 0.70 -4.17 -4.77
C ALA A 89 0.87 -5.23 -5.88
N GLN A 90 1.61 -4.91 -6.94
CA GLN A 90 1.92 -5.86 -8.01
C GLN A 90 2.76 -7.03 -7.50
N LEU A 91 3.78 -6.77 -6.68
CA LEU A 91 4.59 -7.82 -6.06
C LEU A 91 3.76 -8.74 -5.16
N ILE A 92 2.86 -8.19 -4.35
CA ILE A 92 1.95 -8.97 -3.50
C ILE A 92 1.06 -9.87 -4.36
N LEU A 93 0.50 -9.35 -5.45
CA LEU A 93 -0.33 -10.14 -6.37
C LEU A 93 0.46 -11.27 -7.03
N ASP A 94 1.68 -10.98 -7.47
CA ASP A 94 2.53 -11.98 -8.13
C ASP A 94 2.99 -13.08 -7.14
N GLU A 95 3.31 -12.71 -5.91
CA GLU A 95 3.62 -13.67 -4.84
C GLU A 95 2.40 -14.54 -4.49
N ALA A 96 1.21 -13.93 -4.40
CA ALA A 96 -0.02 -14.65 -4.12
C ALA A 96 -0.36 -15.65 -5.24
N ARG A 97 -0.18 -15.27 -6.50
CA ARG A 97 -0.34 -16.15 -7.67
C ARG A 97 0.64 -17.31 -7.63
N ALA A 98 1.93 -17.04 -7.40
CA ALA A 98 2.95 -18.09 -7.31
C ALA A 98 2.66 -19.10 -6.19
N LYS A 99 2.19 -18.61 -5.02
CA LYS A 99 1.76 -19.49 -3.91
C LYS A 99 0.53 -20.31 -4.26
N ALA A 100 -0.45 -19.73 -4.94
CA ALA A 100 -1.65 -20.44 -5.38
C ALA A 100 -1.29 -21.55 -6.37
N ASP A 101 -0.47 -21.25 -7.38
CA ASP A 101 -0.02 -22.22 -8.38
C ASP A 101 0.77 -23.37 -7.72
N ALA A 102 1.67 -23.05 -6.77
CA ALA A 102 2.41 -24.04 -6.02
C ALA A 102 1.49 -24.94 -5.17
N ALA A 103 0.45 -24.38 -4.56
CA ALA A 103 -0.53 -25.14 -3.78
C ALA A 103 -1.35 -26.09 -4.67
N VAL A 104 -1.79 -25.62 -5.84
CA VAL A 104 -2.52 -26.44 -6.82
C VAL A 104 -1.63 -27.58 -7.32
N GLN A 105 -0.38 -27.29 -7.69
CA GLN A 105 0.56 -28.31 -8.15
C GLN A 105 0.83 -29.37 -7.06
N LYS A 106 0.99 -28.93 -5.80
CA LYS A 106 1.14 -29.86 -4.67
C LYS A 106 -0.10 -30.75 -4.51
N GLY A 107 -1.29 -30.20 -4.71
CA GLY A 107 -2.56 -30.95 -4.73
C GLY A 107 -2.59 -32.02 -5.81
N HIS A 108 -2.24 -31.66 -7.05
CA HIS A 108 -2.16 -32.61 -8.18
C HIS A 108 -1.14 -33.72 -7.93
N ASN A 109 0.04 -33.38 -7.42
CA ASN A 109 1.07 -34.38 -7.10
C ASN A 109 0.59 -35.35 -6.02
N ARG A 110 -0.09 -34.86 -4.97
CA ARG A 110 -0.63 -35.74 -3.93
C ARG A 110 -1.75 -36.62 -4.46
N LEU A 111 -2.62 -36.10 -5.33
CA LEU A 111 -3.67 -36.88 -5.97
C LEU A 111 -3.09 -38.02 -6.82
N ALA A 112 -2.07 -37.73 -7.63
CA ALA A 112 -1.39 -38.75 -8.44
C ALA A 112 -0.77 -39.85 -7.54
N GLN A 113 -0.10 -39.45 -6.47
CA GLN A 113 0.48 -40.39 -5.50
C GLN A 113 -0.58 -41.29 -4.86
N VAL A 114 -1.71 -40.71 -4.43
CA VAL A 114 -2.82 -41.49 -3.85
C VAL A 114 -3.42 -42.47 -4.87
N HIS A 115 -3.54 -42.07 -6.14
CA HIS A 115 -3.97 -42.99 -7.20
C HIS A 115 -3.01 -44.15 -7.39
N GLU A 116 -1.69 -43.90 -7.41
CA GLU A 116 -0.69 -44.97 -7.49
C GLU A 116 -0.74 -45.91 -6.28
N GLU A 117 -0.89 -45.36 -5.07
CA GLU A 117 -1.06 -46.14 -3.83
C GLU A 117 -2.30 -47.05 -3.91
N ILE A 118 -3.43 -46.52 -4.39
CA ILE A 118 -4.68 -47.29 -4.58
C ILE A 118 -4.49 -48.43 -5.59
N GLU A 119 -3.85 -48.16 -6.73
CA GLU A 119 -3.62 -49.18 -7.76
C GLU A 119 -2.60 -50.24 -7.30
N SER A 120 -1.62 -49.87 -6.47
CA SER A 120 -0.73 -50.81 -5.80
C SER A 120 -1.50 -51.73 -4.84
N LEU A 121 -2.36 -51.17 -3.98
CA LEU A 121 -3.17 -51.94 -3.03
C LEU A 121 -4.14 -52.88 -3.73
N LYS A 122 -4.79 -52.46 -4.83
CA LYS A 122 -5.64 -53.33 -5.64
C LYS A 122 -4.88 -54.52 -6.21
N ARG A 123 -3.65 -54.31 -6.69
CA ARG A 123 -2.78 -55.39 -7.19
C ARG A 123 -2.40 -56.35 -6.06
N GLN A 124 -1.99 -55.84 -4.90
CA GLN A 124 -1.68 -56.65 -3.73
C GLN A 124 -2.88 -57.49 -3.27
N ARG A 125 -4.08 -56.89 -3.23
CA ARG A 125 -5.32 -57.62 -2.90
C ARG A 125 -5.57 -58.76 -3.87
N THR A 126 -5.47 -58.49 -5.18
CA THR A 126 -5.69 -59.51 -6.22
C THR A 126 -4.68 -60.65 -6.11
N GLN A 127 -3.40 -60.33 -5.87
CA GLN A 127 -2.35 -61.34 -5.69
C GLN A 127 -2.61 -62.19 -4.44
N PHE A 128 -3.00 -61.57 -3.32
CA PHE A 128 -3.35 -62.28 -2.10
C PHE A 128 -4.55 -63.20 -2.31
N GLU A 129 -5.61 -62.74 -2.99
CA GLU A 129 -6.79 -63.56 -3.31
C GLU A 129 -6.42 -64.79 -4.15
N VAL A 130 -5.54 -64.64 -5.14
CA VAL A 130 -5.05 -65.77 -5.96
C VAL A 130 -4.22 -66.74 -5.13
N GLN A 131 -3.30 -66.24 -4.32
CA GLN A 131 -2.45 -67.07 -3.44
C GLN A 131 -3.29 -67.84 -2.41
N LEU A 132 -4.26 -67.19 -1.79
CA LEU A 132 -5.16 -67.82 -0.82
C LEU A 132 -6.01 -68.91 -1.48
N LYS A 133 -6.59 -68.64 -2.66
CA LYS A 133 -7.33 -69.66 -3.42
C LYS A 133 -6.47 -70.87 -3.75
N GLY A 134 -5.24 -70.65 -4.23
CA GLY A 134 -4.31 -71.73 -4.52
C GLY A 134 -3.95 -72.57 -3.29
N LEU A 135 -3.72 -71.91 -2.14
CA LEU A 135 -3.46 -72.59 -0.87
C LEU A 135 -4.65 -73.45 -0.42
N LEU A 136 -5.86 -72.89 -0.46
CA LEU A 136 -7.08 -73.62 -0.10
C LEU A 136 -7.33 -74.82 -1.03
N GLN A 137 -7.10 -74.66 -2.33
CA GLN A 137 -7.28 -75.71 -3.32
C GLN A 137 -6.27 -76.86 -3.12
N SER A 138 -5.00 -76.53 -2.83
CA SER A 138 -3.98 -77.53 -2.48
C SER A 138 -4.32 -78.28 -1.19
N HIS A 139 -4.85 -77.60 -0.17
CA HIS A 139 -5.32 -78.27 1.05
C HIS A 139 -6.55 -79.15 0.82
N LEU A 140 -7.47 -78.73 -0.05
CA LEU A 140 -8.63 -79.54 -0.43
C LEU A 140 -8.20 -80.83 -1.14
N GLU A 141 -7.32 -80.70 -2.14
CA GLU A 141 -6.76 -81.85 -2.88
C GLU A 141 -6.04 -82.83 -1.92
N MET A 142 -5.27 -82.34 -0.95
CA MET A 142 -4.64 -83.20 0.06
C MET A 142 -5.66 -83.97 0.91
N ILE A 143 -6.77 -83.34 1.31
CA ILE A 143 -7.84 -84.01 2.07
C ILE A 143 -8.52 -85.08 1.21
N GLU A 144 -8.84 -84.76 -0.04
CA GLU A 144 -9.45 -85.70 -0.99
C GLU A 144 -8.52 -86.90 -1.26
N MET A 145 -7.22 -86.67 -1.44
CA MET A 145 -6.21 -87.73 -1.59
C MET A 145 -5.92 -88.52 -0.31
N SER A 146 -6.25 -87.98 0.87
CA SER A 146 -6.14 -88.68 2.16
C SER A 146 -7.36 -89.56 2.48
N ASN A 147 -8.35 -89.58 1.59
CA ASN A 147 -9.55 -90.42 1.67
C ASN A 147 -9.50 -91.84 1.05
N PRO A 148 -8.35 -92.50 0.72
CA PRO A 148 -8.35 -93.88 0.23
C PRO A 148 -8.85 -94.87 1.30
N GLU A 149 -8.76 -94.49 2.58
CA GLU A 149 -9.31 -95.29 3.67
C GLU A 149 -10.84 -95.32 3.66
N ARG A 150 -11.54 -94.28 3.17
CA ARG A 150 -13.01 -94.35 3.01
C ARG A 150 -13.42 -95.29 1.88
N GLU A 151 -12.73 -95.26 0.74
CA GLU A 151 -13.02 -96.21 -0.34
C GLU A 151 -12.69 -97.65 0.07
N GLN A 152 -11.59 -97.88 0.80
CA GLN A 152 -11.26 -99.20 1.33
C GLN A 152 -12.25 -99.65 2.43
N VAL A 153 -12.71 -98.75 3.30
CA VAL A 153 -13.73 -99.06 4.31
C VAL A 153 -15.08 -99.34 3.66
N GLU A 154 -15.51 -98.59 2.64
CA GLU A 154 -16.74 -98.86 1.88
C GLU A 154 -16.65 -100.18 1.08
N GLU A 155 -15.47 -100.50 0.52
CA GLU A 155 -15.23 -101.77 -0.17
C GLU A 155 -15.21 -102.97 0.80
N LEU A 156 -14.62 -102.81 1.99
CA LEU A 156 -14.63 -103.82 3.04
C LEU A 156 -16.03 -104.02 3.64
N GLU A 157 -16.79 -102.95 3.87
CA GLU A 157 -18.17 -103.01 4.35
C GLU A 157 -19.11 -103.67 3.35
N SER A 158 -18.96 -103.36 2.05
CA SER A 158 -19.74 -104.01 1.00
C SER A 158 -19.41 -105.50 0.89
N LYS A 159 -18.13 -105.91 0.91
CA LYS A 159 -17.71 -107.33 0.96
C LYS A 159 -18.27 -108.04 2.21
N LEU A 160 -18.24 -107.41 3.38
CA LEU A 160 -18.86 -107.94 4.61
C LEU A 160 -20.37 -108.13 4.49
N LYS A 161 -21.06 -107.25 3.77
CA LYS A 161 -22.51 -107.33 3.52
C LYS A 161 -22.90 -108.48 2.59
N TYR A 162 -22.02 -108.84 1.65
CA TYR A 162 -22.18 -110.04 0.82
C TYR A 162 -21.95 -111.33 1.62
N LEU A 163 -20.98 -111.34 2.53
CA LEU A 163 -20.72 -112.50 3.39
C LEU A 163 -21.87 -112.76 4.39
N LYS A 164 -22.49 -111.71 4.94
CA LYS A 164 -23.68 -111.84 5.81
C LYS A 164 -24.98 -112.27 5.11
N LYS A 165 -25.01 -112.36 3.77
CA LYS A 165 -26.17 -112.83 2.99
C LYS A 165 -26.06 -114.29 2.54
N VAL A 166 -24.94 -114.95 2.84
CA VAL A 166 -24.63 -116.32 2.37
C VAL A 166 -24.74 -117.38 3.48
N ASP A 167 -25.06 -116.96 4.71
CA ASP A 167 -25.55 -117.84 5.78
C ASP A 167 -27.07 -117.66 5.98
#